data_AF-A0A0Q5SHW2-F1
#
_entry.id   AF-A0A0Q5SHW2-F1
#
_cell.length_a   1.000
_cell.length_b   1.000
_cell.length_c   1.000
_cell.angle_alpha   90.00
_cell.angle_beta   90.00
_cell.angle_gamma   90.00
#
_symmetry.space_group_name_H-M   'P 1'
#
loop_
_entity.id
_entity.type
_entity.pdbx_description
1 polymer ?
#
loop_
_entity_poly.entity_id
_entity_poly.type
_entity_poly.pdbx_seq_one_letter_code
_entity_poly.pdbx_strand_id
1 'polypeptide(L)'
;MDTDEWEDRVAALWADETVDDEQRIERMTALAAAAPHPALGEFELGGAHDSGGREAEAHVHYAAAAEAGLDAADPDRAARLVVQHASTLRNLGRVDEAITMLRDAPAHPATGAAPRVFLALALHSAGRPAEALRVALEAVEPTLPRYHRSVRAYAAALTEG
;
A
#
# COMPACT_ATOMS: atom_id res chain seq x y z
N MET A 1 22.30 -2.34 -17.35
CA MET A 1 22.04 -1.67 -16.08
C MET A 1 22.10 -2.73 -15.01
N ASP A 2 22.99 -2.58 -14.04
CA ASP A 2 22.95 -3.47 -12.88
C ASP A 2 21.81 -3.07 -11.93
N THR A 3 21.60 -3.87 -10.89
CA THR A 3 20.51 -3.64 -9.92
C THR A 3 20.64 -2.29 -9.20
N ASP A 4 21.85 -1.91 -8.76
CA ASP A 4 22.07 -0.68 -8.00
C ASP A 4 21.82 0.54 -8.88
N GLU A 5 22.30 0.50 -10.13
CA GLU A 5 22.04 1.55 -11.12
C GLU A 5 20.53 1.69 -11.43
N TRP A 6 19.78 0.59 -11.46
CA TRP A 6 18.32 0.62 -11.64
C TRP A 6 17.62 1.24 -10.43
N GLU A 7 17.98 0.82 -9.22
CA GLU A 7 17.43 1.35 -7.96
C GLU A 7 17.65 2.86 -7.85
N ASP A 8 18.88 3.33 -8.13
CA ASP A 8 19.22 4.76 -8.10
C ASP A 8 18.37 5.57 -9.08
N ARG A 9 18.11 5.04 -10.27
CA ARG A 9 17.28 5.71 -11.28
C ARG A 9 15.80 5.73 -10.92
N VAL A 10 15.27 4.65 -10.34
CA VAL A 10 13.90 4.61 -9.81
C VAL A 10 13.74 5.62 -8.68
N ALA A 11 14.67 5.63 -7.72
CA ALA A 11 14.65 6.57 -6.61
C ALA A 11 14.75 8.03 -7.07
N ALA A 12 15.64 8.31 -8.04
CA ALA A 12 15.77 9.64 -8.63
C ALA A 12 14.50 10.10 -9.33
N LEU A 13 13.81 9.21 -10.06
CA LEU A 13 12.54 9.55 -10.71
C LEU A 13 11.43 9.84 -9.70
N TRP A 14 11.34 9.07 -8.61
CA TRP A 14 10.38 9.33 -7.54
C TRP A 14 10.64 10.64 -6.79
N ALA A 15 11.90 11.05 -6.67
CA ALA A 15 12.29 12.30 -6.00
C ALA A 15 12.19 13.55 -6.90
N ASP A 16 11.99 13.38 -8.21
CA ASP A 16 11.93 14.48 -9.17
C ASP A 16 10.56 15.17 -9.17
N GLU A 17 10.45 16.25 -8.37
CA GLU A 17 9.25 17.07 -8.27
C GLU A 17 8.93 17.89 -9.54
N THR A 18 9.85 17.92 -10.53
CA THR A 18 9.65 18.65 -11.79
C THR A 18 8.90 17.83 -12.85
N VAL A 19 8.74 16.54 -12.60
CA VAL A 19 8.10 15.57 -13.51
C VAL A 19 6.64 15.40 -13.12
N ASP A 20 5.74 15.72 -14.06
CA ASP A 20 4.31 15.46 -13.89
C ASP A 20 3.97 13.97 -13.95
N ASP A 21 2.72 13.62 -13.65
CA ASP A 21 2.30 12.22 -13.54
C ASP A 21 2.39 11.45 -14.85
N GLU A 22 2.11 12.10 -16.00
CA GLU A 22 2.17 11.44 -17.31
C GLU A 22 3.62 11.15 -17.70
N GLN A 23 4.50 12.13 -17.52
CA GLN A 23 5.94 11.96 -17.72
C GLN A 23 6.53 10.91 -16.76
N ARG A 24 6.05 10.85 -15.51
CA ARG A 24 6.48 9.84 -14.54
C ARG A 24 6.11 8.44 -15.01
N ILE A 25 4.86 8.24 -15.45
CA ILE A 25 4.39 6.96 -15.98
C ILE A 25 5.21 6.55 -17.22
N GLU A 26 5.44 7.47 -18.16
CA GLU A 26 6.24 7.19 -19.37
C GLU A 26 7.67 6.76 -19.02
N ARG A 27 8.35 7.54 -18.16
CA ARG A 27 9.73 7.24 -17.76
C ARG A 27 9.81 5.96 -16.91
N MET A 28 8.83 5.74 -16.02
CA MET A 28 8.76 4.53 -15.20
C MET A 28 8.50 3.29 -16.06
N THR A 29 7.74 3.40 -17.15
CA THR A 29 7.53 2.30 -18.11
C THR A 29 8.87 1.81 -18.69
N ALA A 30 9.75 2.73 -19.07
CA ALA A 30 11.08 2.38 -19.57
C ALA A 30 11.97 1.74 -18.48
N LEU A 31 11.87 2.20 -17.23
CA LEU A 31 12.59 1.61 -16.10
C LEU A 31 12.06 0.21 -15.74
N ALA A 32 10.74 0.02 -15.76
CA ALA A 32 10.10 -1.25 -15.49
C ALA A 32 10.54 -2.33 -16.49
N ALA A 33 10.61 -1.99 -17.78
CA ALA A 33 11.09 -2.89 -18.83
C ALA A 33 12.56 -3.29 -18.67
N ALA A 34 13.36 -2.48 -17.96
CA ALA A 34 14.77 -2.72 -17.71
C ALA A 34 15.06 -3.22 -16.28
N ALA A 35 14.02 -3.57 -15.52
CA ALA A 35 14.15 -4.00 -14.13
C ALA A 35 14.93 -5.32 -14.02
N PRO A 36 15.72 -5.51 -12.95
CA PRO A 36 16.47 -6.74 -12.73
C PRO A 36 15.56 -7.96 -12.45
N HIS A 37 14.30 -7.72 -12.10
CA HIS A 37 13.27 -8.74 -11.93
C HIS A 37 11.90 -8.19 -12.37
N PRO A 38 11.06 -8.95 -13.10
CA PRO A 38 9.77 -8.46 -13.59
C PRO A 38 8.86 -7.90 -12.48
N ALA A 39 8.79 -8.60 -11.35
CA ALA A 39 7.98 -8.16 -10.21
C ALA A 39 8.33 -6.75 -9.69
N LEU A 40 9.61 -6.37 -9.74
CA LEU A 40 10.06 -5.05 -9.29
C LEU A 40 9.62 -3.96 -10.28
N GLY A 41 9.75 -4.23 -11.58
CA GLY A 41 9.30 -3.30 -12.62
C GLY A 41 7.78 -3.07 -12.57
N GLU A 42 7.01 -4.15 -12.44
CA GLU A 42 5.55 -4.08 -12.29
C GLU A 42 5.13 -3.33 -11.02
N PHE A 43 5.83 -3.52 -9.90
CA PHE A 43 5.55 -2.78 -8.66
C PHE A 43 5.71 -1.27 -8.83
N GLU A 44 6.84 -0.83 -9.40
CA GLU A 44 7.13 0.61 -9.56
C GLU A 44 6.19 1.25 -10.59
N LEU A 45 5.86 0.55 -11.67
CA LEU A 45 4.91 1.02 -12.67
C LEU A 45 3.47 1.11 -12.10
N GLY A 46 3.07 0.13 -11.28
CA GLY A 46 1.83 0.19 -10.52
C GLY A 46 1.76 1.41 -9.61
N GLY A 47 2.86 1.70 -8.89
CA GLY A 47 3.01 2.91 -8.09
C GLY A 47 2.88 4.21 -8.91
N ALA A 48 3.52 4.28 -10.07
CA ALA A 48 3.43 5.45 -10.94
C ALA A 48 1.99 5.71 -11.39
N HIS A 49 1.27 4.67 -11.83
CA HIS A 49 -0.14 4.76 -12.19
C HIS A 49 -1.03 5.16 -11.01
N ASP A 50 -0.83 4.57 -9.82
CA ASP A 50 -1.61 4.91 -8.61
C ASP A 50 -1.41 6.38 -8.22
N SER A 51 -0.15 6.84 -8.24
CA SER A 51 0.19 8.24 -7.95
C SER A 51 -0.43 9.23 -8.94
N GLY A 52 -0.58 8.81 -10.21
CA GLY A 52 -1.17 9.61 -11.28
C GLY A 52 -2.70 9.48 -11.39
N GLY A 53 -3.36 8.86 -10.41
CA GLY A 53 -4.81 8.68 -10.40
C GLY A 53 -5.35 7.76 -11.49
N ARG A 54 -4.56 6.76 -11.90
CA ARG A 54 -4.92 5.73 -12.88
C ARG A 54 -5.08 4.39 -12.18
N GLU A 55 -6.07 4.29 -11.30
CA GLU A 55 -6.21 3.13 -10.41
C GLU A 55 -6.49 1.81 -11.14
N ALA A 56 -7.18 1.84 -12.28
CA ALA A 56 -7.47 0.64 -13.05
C ALA A 56 -6.18 0.01 -13.62
N GLU A 57 -5.29 0.85 -14.16
CA GLU A 57 -3.97 0.45 -14.64
C GLU A 57 -3.06 0.05 -13.48
N ALA A 58 -3.06 0.81 -12.38
CA ALA A 58 -2.30 0.47 -11.18
C ALA A 58 -2.65 -0.93 -10.65
N HIS A 59 -3.94 -1.27 -10.63
CA HIS A 59 -4.40 -2.61 -10.23
C HIS A 59 -3.77 -3.71 -11.10
N VAL A 60 -3.74 -3.54 -12.42
CA VAL A 60 -3.18 -4.53 -13.35
C VAL A 60 -1.71 -4.78 -13.03
N HIS A 61 -0.93 -3.71 -12.85
CA HIS A 61 0.49 -3.79 -12.55
C HIS A 61 0.78 -4.38 -11.16
N TYR A 62 0.02 -3.98 -10.12
CA TYR A 62 0.19 -4.60 -8.80
C TYR A 62 -0.16 -6.09 -8.79
N ALA A 63 -1.21 -6.50 -9.51
CA ALA A 63 -1.55 -7.92 -9.65
C ALA A 63 -0.42 -8.68 -10.37
N ALA A 64 0.12 -8.12 -11.46
CA ALA A 64 1.25 -8.71 -12.19
C ALA A 64 2.52 -8.81 -11.32
N ALA A 65 2.81 -7.80 -10.50
CA ALA A 65 3.94 -7.83 -9.57
C ALA A 65 3.81 -8.96 -8.54
N ALA A 66 2.61 -9.13 -7.96
CA ALA A 66 2.33 -10.21 -7.02
C ALA A 66 2.44 -11.59 -7.68
N GLU A 67 1.84 -11.77 -8.87
CA GLU A 67 1.92 -13.02 -9.65
C GLU A 67 3.36 -13.37 -10.06
N ALA A 68 4.19 -12.37 -10.31
CA ALA A 68 5.60 -12.53 -10.61
C ALA A 68 6.47 -12.86 -9.38
N GLY A 69 5.89 -12.95 -8.17
CA GLY A 69 6.61 -13.36 -6.96
C GLY A 69 7.38 -12.22 -6.27
N LEU A 70 6.78 -11.03 -6.19
CA LEU A 70 7.39 -9.88 -5.51
C LEU A 70 7.80 -10.18 -4.07
N ASP A 71 7.04 -11.01 -3.34
CA ASP A 71 7.32 -11.40 -1.97
C ASP A 71 8.65 -12.15 -1.81
N ALA A 72 9.00 -13.00 -2.79
CA ALA A 72 10.27 -13.69 -2.84
C ALA A 72 11.42 -12.78 -3.31
N ALA A 73 11.14 -11.85 -4.23
CA ALA A 73 12.14 -10.96 -4.81
C ALA A 73 12.52 -9.81 -3.87
N ASP A 74 11.55 -9.18 -3.22
CA ASP A 74 11.70 -8.03 -2.34
C ASP A 74 10.52 -7.97 -1.33
N PRO A 75 10.70 -8.56 -0.12
CA PRO A 75 9.67 -8.58 0.92
C PRO A 75 9.22 -7.18 1.38
N ASP A 76 10.12 -6.19 1.33
CA ASP A 76 9.84 -4.82 1.74
C ASP A 76 8.88 -4.15 0.74
N ARG A 77 9.13 -4.32 -0.57
CA ARG A 77 8.20 -3.88 -1.62
C ARG A 77 6.89 -4.65 -1.58
N ALA A 78 6.92 -5.95 -1.33
CA ALA A 78 5.69 -6.73 -1.20
C ALA A 78 4.79 -6.23 -0.06
N ALA A 79 5.37 -5.87 1.09
CA ALA A 79 4.62 -5.24 2.17
C ALA A 79 4.01 -3.89 1.76
N ARG A 80 4.76 -3.05 1.04
CA ARG A 80 4.25 -1.78 0.50
C ARG A 80 3.16 -1.98 -0.55
N LEU A 81 3.27 -3.01 -1.40
CA LEU A 81 2.29 -3.35 -2.43
C LEU A 81 0.93 -3.59 -1.81
N VAL A 82 0.86 -4.35 -0.72
CA VAL A 82 -0.41 -4.66 -0.03
C VAL A 82 -1.15 -3.37 0.39
N VAL A 83 -0.44 -2.37 0.92
CA VAL A 83 -1.05 -1.11 1.34
C VAL A 83 -1.53 -0.30 0.14
N GLN A 84 -0.68 -0.15 -0.88
CA GLN A 84 -0.99 0.64 -2.07
C GLN A 84 -2.13 0.01 -2.87
N HIS A 85 -2.01 -1.28 -3.20
CA HIS A 85 -2.99 -2.00 -3.99
C HIS A 85 -4.35 -2.06 -3.29
N ALA A 86 -4.40 -2.23 -1.97
CA ALA A 86 -5.68 -2.16 -1.25
C ALA A 86 -6.31 -0.75 -1.29
N SER A 87 -5.50 0.32 -1.28
CA SER A 87 -5.98 1.69 -1.48
C SER A 87 -6.56 1.86 -2.89
N THR A 88 -5.85 1.38 -3.92
CA THR A 88 -6.30 1.35 -5.31
C THR A 88 -7.64 0.60 -5.44
N LEU A 89 -7.76 -0.59 -4.85
CA LEU A 89 -9.00 -1.38 -4.84
C LEU A 89 -10.16 -0.63 -4.18
N ARG A 90 -9.91 0.05 -3.05
CA ARG A 90 -10.93 0.88 -2.38
C ARG A 90 -11.41 2.01 -3.29
N ASN A 91 -10.50 2.71 -3.97
CA ASN A 91 -10.85 3.80 -4.89
C ASN A 91 -11.64 3.30 -6.11
N LEU A 92 -11.38 2.07 -6.57
CA LEU A 92 -12.16 1.39 -7.62
C LEU A 92 -13.53 0.87 -7.14
N GLY A 93 -13.90 1.08 -5.87
CA GLY A 93 -15.14 0.58 -5.28
C GLY A 93 -15.11 -0.92 -4.92
N ARG A 94 -13.96 -1.59 -5.06
CA ARG A 94 -13.74 -3.01 -4.69
C ARG A 94 -13.39 -3.11 -3.21
N VAL A 95 -14.26 -2.55 -2.36
CA VAL A 95 -13.97 -2.31 -0.94
C VAL A 95 -13.78 -3.61 -0.15
N ASP A 96 -14.56 -4.65 -0.42
CA ASP A 96 -14.45 -5.93 0.31
C ASP A 96 -13.12 -6.65 0.02
N GLU A 97 -12.60 -6.52 -1.20
CA GLU A 97 -11.29 -7.07 -1.57
C GLU A 97 -10.16 -6.30 -0.88
N ALA A 98 -10.27 -4.96 -0.82
CA ALA A 98 -9.33 -4.15 -0.04
C ALA A 98 -9.32 -4.54 1.44
N ILE A 99 -10.49 -4.74 2.06
CA ILE A 99 -10.61 -5.20 3.46
C ILE A 99 -9.94 -6.56 3.65
N THR A 100 -10.19 -7.51 2.75
CA THR A 100 -9.62 -8.87 2.83
C THR A 100 -8.10 -8.80 2.76
N MET A 101 -7.57 -8.11 1.74
CA MET A 101 -6.14 -7.92 1.55
C MET A 101 -5.44 -7.29 2.77
N LEU A 102 -6.06 -6.26 3.38
CA LEU A 102 -5.48 -5.57 4.54
C LEU A 102 -5.60 -6.35 5.86
N ARG A 103 -6.59 -7.24 5.99
CA ARG A 103 -6.71 -8.14 7.14
C ARG A 103 -5.65 -9.23 7.12
N ASP A 104 -5.33 -9.73 5.92
CA ASP A 104 -4.36 -10.79 5.72
C ASP A 104 -2.91 -10.27 5.65
N ALA A 105 -2.74 -8.94 5.61
CA ALA A 105 -1.44 -8.28 5.59
C ALA A 105 -0.59 -8.64 6.83
N PRO A 106 0.58 -9.27 6.67
CA PRO A 106 1.46 -9.55 7.79
C PRO A 106 2.05 -8.25 8.37
N ALA A 107 2.38 -8.28 9.66
CA ALA A 107 3.16 -7.19 10.26
C ALA A 107 4.55 -7.14 9.61
N HIS A 108 4.96 -5.95 9.17
CA HIS A 108 6.23 -5.77 8.48
C HIS A 108 6.89 -4.44 8.87
N PRO A 109 8.21 -4.40 9.16
CA PRO A 109 8.91 -3.17 9.54
C PRO A 109 8.77 -2.03 8.51
N ALA A 110 8.80 -2.36 7.22
CA ALA A 110 8.69 -1.38 6.13
C ALA A 110 7.35 -0.64 6.09
N THR A 111 6.30 -1.16 6.70
CA THR A 111 4.95 -0.56 6.69
C THR A 111 4.40 -0.25 8.08
N GLY A 112 4.97 -0.83 9.14
CA GLY A 112 4.51 -0.63 10.52
C GLY A 112 3.00 -0.83 10.65
N ALA A 113 2.30 0.18 11.18
CA ALA A 113 0.85 0.15 11.37
C ALA A 113 0.03 0.55 10.12
N ALA A 114 0.67 0.88 8.98
CA ALA A 114 -0.03 1.36 7.79
C ALA A 114 -1.15 0.41 7.31
N PRO A 115 -0.98 -0.92 7.23
CA PRO A 115 -2.08 -1.81 6.83
C PRO A 115 -3.32 -1.66 7.72
N ARG A 116 -3.16 -1.44 9.03
CA ARG A 116 -4.28 -1.22 9.95
C ARG A 116 -4.96 0.13 9.72
N VAL A 117 -4.19 1.19 9.45
CA VAL A 117 -4.74 2.51 9.10
C VAL A 117 -5.57 2.43 7.82
N PHE A 118 -5.04 1.79 6.77
CA PHE A 118 -5.76 1.63 5.52
C PHE A 118 -6.97 0.67 5.67
N LEU A 119 -6.89 -0.33 6.56
CA LEU A 119 -8.04 -1.19 6.88
C LEU A 119 -9.17 -0.37 7.51
N ALA A 120 -8.86 0.54 8.43
CA ALA A 120 -9.85 1.44 8.99
C ALA A 120 -10.54 2.31 7.91
N LEU A 121 -9.78 2.83 6.94
CA LEU A 121 -10.33 3.59 5.82
C LEU A 121 -11.26 2.72 4.95
N ALA A 122 -10.86 1.49 4.63
CA ALA A 122 -11.68 0.57 3.83
C ALA A 122 -12.96 0.17 4.57
N LEU A 123 -12.88 -0.12 5.88
CA LEU A 123 -14.04 -0.39 6.73
C LEU A 123 -15.00 0.81 6.80
N HIS A 124 -14.48 2.03 6.87
CA HIS A 124 -15.29 3.24 6.83
C HIS A 124 -16.02 3.37 5.49
N SER A 125 -15.32 3.17 4.36
CA SER A 125 -15.94 3.14 3.02
C SER A 125 -17.03 2.05 2.90
N ALA A 126 -16.90 0.93 3.61
CA ALA A 126 -17.91 -0.13 3.69
C ALA A 126 -19.09 0.16 4.63
N GLY A 127 -19.17 1.36 5.21
CA GLY A 127 -20.24 1.71 6.15
C GLY A 127 -20.11 1.03 7.52
N ARG A 128 -18.89 0.64 7.93
CA ARG A 128 -18.58 0.02 9.23
C ARG A 128 -17.78 0.98 10.14
N PRO A 129 -18.30 2.18 10.47
CA PRO A 129 -17.52 3.24 11.11
C PRO A 129 -17.05 2.88 12.53
N ALA A 130 -17.82 2.10 13.28
CA ALA A 130 -17.43 1.68 14.63
C ALA A 130 -16.21 0.75 14.61
N GLU A 131 -16.19 -0.22 13.70
CA GLU A 131 -15.06 -1.12 13.50
C GLU A 131 -13.85 -0.39 12.93
N ALA A 132 -14.07 0.53 11.98
CA ALA A 132 -13.02 1.41 11.46
C ALA A 132 -12.33 2.20 12.58
N LEU A 133 -13.10 2.86 13.44
CA LEU A 133 -12.56 3.63 14.56
C LEU A 133 -11.83 2.74 15.55
N ARG A 134 -12.36 1.55 15.85
CA ARG A 134 -11.69 0.56 16.70
C ARG A 134 -10.30 0.21 16.14
N VAL A 135 -10.21 -0.17 14.87
CA VAL A 135 -8.95 -0.54 14.21
C VAL A 135 -7.95 0.61 14.24
N ALA A 136 -8.39 1.85 13.97
CA ALA A 136 -7.53 3.03 14.02
C ALA A 136 -6.98 3.29 15.44
N LEU A 137 -7.82 3.18 16.47
CA LEU A 137 -7.40 3.35 17.87
C LEU A 137 -6.40 2.27 18.30
N GLU A 138 -6.66 1.01 17.95
CA GLU A 138 -5.75 -0.11 18.22
C GLU A 138 -4.40 0.04 17.50
N ALA A 139 -4.37 0.67 16.32
CA ALA A 139 -3.15 0.97 15.57
C ALA A 139 -2.32 2.09 16.21
N VAL A 140 -2.96 3.13 16.75
CA VAL A 140 -2.28 4.29 17.35
C VAL A 140 -1.83 3.99 18.79
N GLU A 141 -2.60 3.20 19.54
CA GLU A 141 -2.40 2.92 20.96
C GLU A 141 -0.96 2.55 21.35
N PRO A 142 -0.22 1.71 20.60
CA PRO A 142 1.16 1.35 20.93
C PRO A 142 2.14 2.53 20.88
N THR A 143 1.80 3.61 20.17
CA THR A 143 2.66 4.79 20.01
C THR A 143 2.46 5.85 21.09
N LEU A 144 1.42 5.70 21.92
CA LEU A 144 1.09 6.67 22.96
C LEU A 144 2.12 6.62 24.11
N PRO A 145 2.47 7.75 24.72
CA PRO A 145 3.30 7.76 25.93
C PRO A 145 2.54 7.35 27.21
N ARG A 146 1.19 7.37 27.18
CA ARG A 146 0.29 7.06 28.30
C ARG A 146 -1.13 6.78 27.80
N TYR A 147 -2.02 6.35 28.70
CA TYR A 147 -3.46 6.06 28.44
C TYR A 147 -3.77 4.78 27.65
N HIS A 148 -2.78 3.90 27.45
CA HIS A 148 -2.92 2.57 26.85
C HIS A 148 -4.17 1.81 27.28
N ARG A 149 -4.35 1.60 28.60
CA ARG A 149 -5.50 0.88 29.16
C ARG A 149 -6.83 1.51 28.77
N SER A 150 -6.94 2.83 28.85
CA SER A 150 -8.19 3.55 28.55
C SER A 150 -8.53 3.47 27.07
N VAL A 151 -7.55 3.67 26.18
CA VAL A 151 -7.76 3.59 24.73
C VAL A 151 -8.18 2.17 24.32
N ARG A 152 -7.54 1.13 24.85
CA ARG A 152 -7.96 -0.27 24.61
C ARG A 152 -9.40 -0.53 25.06
N ALA A 153 -9.81 -0.01 26.21
CA ALA A 153 -11.17 -0.16 26.71
C ALA A 153 -12.19 0.56 25.82
N TYR A 154 -11.91 1.80 25.40
CA TYR A 154 -12.80 2.52 24.47
C TYR A 154 -12.87 1.87 23.10
N ALA A 155 -11.76 1.36 22.58
CA ALA A 155 -11.73 0.65 21.30
C ALA A 155 -12.59 -0.62 21.33
N ALA A 156 -12.51 -1.41 22.40
CA ALA A 156 -13.34 -2.61 22.57
C ALA A 156 -14.84 -2.28 22.59
N ALA A 157 -15.23 -1.27 23.37
CA ALA A 157 -16.62 -0.85 23.55
C ALA A 157 -17.31 -0.39 22.25
N LEU A 158 -16.56 0.02 21.21
CA LEU A 158 -17.13 0.45 19.92
C LEU A 158 -17.89 -0.66 19.18
N THR A 159 -17.50 -1.92 19.42
CA THR A 159 -18.05 -3.09 18.71
C THR A 159 -18.75 -4.07 19.64
N GLU A 160 -18.87 -3.74 20.92
CA GLU A 160 -19.62 -4.50 21.90
C GLU A 160 -21.09 -4.04 21.85
N GLY A 161 -21.92 -4.76 21.10
CA GLY A 161 -23.34 -4.50 20.91
C GLY A 161 -24.06 -5.71 20.31
#